data_AF-A0A834Y7M2-F1
#
_entry.id   AF-A0A834Y7M2-F1
#
_cell.length_a   1.000
_cell.length_b   1.000
_cell.length_c   1.000
_cell.angle_alpha   90.00
_cell.angle_beta   90.00
_cell.angle_gamma   90.00
#
_symmetry.space_group_name_H-M   'P 1'
#
loop_
_entity.id
_entity.type
_entity.pdbx_description
1 polymer ?
#
loop_
_entity_poly.entity_id
_entity_poly.type
_entity_poly.pdbx_seq_one_letter_code
_entity_poly.pdbx_strand_id
1 'polypeptide(L)' 'MMTKISEAAMIAKLGIDVYIVKAATDHSLRALKGEVRGNIPDDWLGTVIRSSRLKASRHSSTLPMEFRW' A
#
# COMPACT_ATOMS: atom_id res chain seq x y z
N MET A 1 -4.15 18.53 11.26
CA MET A 1 -3.78 17.15 10.89
C MET A 1 -4.89 16.43 10.12
N MET A 2 -6.16 16.61 10.51
CA MET A 2 -7.32 15.99 9.86
C MET A 2 -7.33 16.12 8.32
N THR A 3 -7.01 17.31 7.79
CA THR A 3 -7.00 17.57 6.34
C THR A 3 -6.00 16.70 5.58
N LYS A 4 -4.76 16.60 6.08
CA LYS A 4 -3.71 15.75 5.48
C LYS A 4 -4.12 14.28 5.42
N ILE A 5 -4.82 13.80 6.45
CA ILE A 5 -5.29 12.41 6.51
C ILE A 5 -6.42 12.20 5.50
N SER A 6 -7.39 13.11 5.43
CA SER A 6 -8.49 13.02 4.46
C SER A 6 -8.00 13.05 3.01
N GLU A 7 -7.05 13.93 2.69
CA GLU A 7 -6.42 14.00 1.36
C GLU A 7 -5.64 12.72 1.04
N ALA A 8 -4.79 12.27 1.97
CA ALA A 8 -4.03 11.03 1.81
C ALA A 8 -4.95 9.81 1.63
N ALA A 9 -6.07 9.75 2.34
CA ALA A 9 -7.06 8.69 2.18
C ALA A 9 -7.74 8.74 0.80
N MET A 10 -8.04 9.93 0.27
CA MET A 10 -8.56 10.08 -1.10
C MET A 10 -7.54 9.60 -2.15
N ILE A 11 -6.26 9.93 -1.98
CA ILE A 11 -5.18 9.44 -2.86
C ILE A 11 -5.05 7.92 -2.74
N ALA A 12 -5.08 7.38 -1.52
CA ALA A 12 -4.95 5.95 -1.28
C ALA A 12 -6.05 5.12 -1.94
N LYS A 13 -7.27 5.65 -2.05
CA LYS A 13 -8.37 5.00 -2.79
C LYS A 13 -8.04 4.74 -4.27
N LEU A 14 -7.13 5.51 -4.87
CA LEU A 14 -6.66 5.32 -6.25
C LEU A 14 -5.60 4.21 -6.38
N GLY A 15 -5.26 3.52 -5.28
CA GLY A 15 -4.24 2.46 -5.26
C GLY A 15 -2.81 2.99 -5.07
N ILE A 16 -2.66 4.21 -4.56
CA ILE A 16 -1.37 4.85 -4.31
C ILE A 16 -1.07 4.79 -2.81
N ASP A 17 0.03 4.15 -2.41
CA ASP A 17 0.46 4.18 -1.00
C ASP A 17 0.95 5.59 -0.64
N VAL A 18 0.42 6.17 0.45
CA VAL A 18 0.78 7.51 0.93
C VAL A 18 1.54 7.42 2.24
N TYR A 19 2.64 8.14 2.35
CA TYR A 19 3.53 8.15 3.51
C TYR A 19 3.53 9.54 4.15
N ILE A 20 3.16 9.61 5.44
CA ILE A 20 3.24 10.82 6.24
C ILE A 20 4.39 10.65 7.23
N VAL A 21 5.41 11.47 7.09
CA VAL A 21 6.65 11.43 7.88
C VAL A 21 7.10 12.83 8.25
N LYS A 22 7.93 12.93 9.28
CA LYS A 22 8.63 14.18 9.60
C LYS A 22 9.58 14.52 8.45
N ALA A 23 9.58 15.78 8.01
CA ALA A 23 10.48 16.23 6.95
C ALA A 23 11.94 16.27 7.43
N ALA A 24 12.87 16.21 6.47
CA ALA A 24 14.32 16.27 6.72
C ALA A 24 14.85 15.18 7.67
N THR A 25 14.24 14.00 7.64
CA THR A 25 14.71 12.80 8.35
C THR A 25 15.04 11.68 7.35
N ASP A 26 15.79 10.68 7.79
CA ASP A 26 16.06 9.47 7.00
C ASP A 26 14.79 8.79 6.53
N HIS A 27 13.75 8.71 7.36
CA HIS A 27 12.43 8.16 6.97
C HIS A 27 11.80 8.92 5.79
N SER A 28 11.97 10.25 5.71
CA SER A 28 11.51 11.04 4.56
C SER A 28 12.29 10.76 3.29
N LEU A 29 13.61 10.58 3.37
CA LEU A 29 14.43 10.18 2.24
C LEU A 29 14.08 8.76 1.75
N ARG A 30 13.88 7.82 2.69
CA ARG A 30 13.46 6.44 2.39
C ARG A 30 12.10 6.40 1.69
N ALA A 31 11.13 7.21 2.13
CA ALA A 31 9.85 7.38 1.45
C ALA A 31 10.01 7.89 0.02
N LEU A 32 10.80 8.94 -0.18
CA LEU A 32 11.04 9.55 -1.49
C LEU A 32 11.79 8.62 -2.45
N LYS A 33 12.71 7.80 -1.94
CA LYS A 33 13.42 6.77 -2.73
C LYS A 33 12.53 5.56 -3.05
N GLY A 34 11.38 5.41 -2.39
CA GLY A 34 10.47 4.29 -2.59
C GLY A 34 10.92 2.98 -1.92
N GLU A 35 11.86 3.04 -0.97
CA GLU A 35 12.39 1.86 -0.24
C GLU A 35 11.33 1.19 0.66
N VAL A 36 10.24 1.90 0.94
CA VAL A 36 9.11 1.46 1.79
C VAL A 36 7.92 0.94 0.99
N ARG A 37 8.09 0.71 -0.32
CA ARG A 37 7.03 0.13 -1.16
C ARG A 37 6.93 -1.37 -0.91
N GLY A 38 5.71 -1.86 -0.66
CA GLY A 38 5.43 -3.28 -0.45
C GLY A 38 5.64 -3.73 1.00
N ASN A 39 6.84 -3.59 1.54
CA ASN A 39 7.16 -3.95 2.93
C ASN A 39 7.53 -2.72 3.75
N ILE A 40 6.89 -2.55 4.92
CA ILE A 40 7.23 -1.49 5.87
C ILE A 40 8.23 -2.09 6.86
N PRO A 41 9.44 -1.52 6.99
CA PRO A 41 10.45 -2.04 7.91
C PRO A 41 10.06 -1.76 9.37
N ASP A 42 10.51 -2.61 10.29
CA ASP A 42 10.13 -2.54 11.71
C ASP A 42 10.57 -1.23 12.39
N ASP A 43 11.62 -0.58 11.88
CA ASP A 43 12.15 0.69 12.37
C ASP A 43 11.42 1.93 11.79
N TRP A 44 10.30 1.73 11.10
CA TRP A 44 9.58 2.80 10.42
C TRP A 44 8.92 3.79 11.40
N LEU A 45 9.33 5.06 11.33
CA LEU A 45 8.74 6.15 12.08
C LEU A 45 7.91 7.07 11.17
N GLY A 46 6.64 6.73 11.01
CA GLY A 46 5.68 7.50 10.21
C GLY A 46 4.32 6.82 10.12
N THR A 47 3.40 7.43 9.39
CA THR A 47 2.08 6.85 9.09
C THR A 47 2.02 6.44 7.63
N VAL A 48 1.58 5.20 7.38
CA VAL A 48 1.33 4.69 6.03
C VAL A 48 -0.19 4.61 5.84
N ILE A 49 -0.68 5.26 4.80
CA ILE A 49 -2.09 5.23 4.41
C ILE A 49 -2.17 4.51 3.07
N ARG A 50 -2.85 3.37 3.05
CA ARG A 50 -3.01 2.54 1.86
C ARG A 50 -4.42 1.99 1.76
N SER A 51 -4.89 1.79 0.53
CA SER A 51 -6.17 1.12 0.32
C SER A 51 -6.04 -0.36 0.64
N SER A 52 -6.89 -0.84 1.54
CA SER A 52 -6.97 -2.24 1.92
C SER A 52 -7.73 -3.09 0.91
N ARG A 53 -8.04 -2.58 -0.29
CA ARG A 53 -8.75 -3.33 -1.32
C ARG A 53 -8.02 -4.66 -1.49
N LEU A 54 -8.61 -5.70 -0.90
CA LEU A 54 -8.21 -7.08 -1.08
C LEU A 54 -8.10 -7.19 -2.60
N LYS A 55 -6.90 -7.52 -3.11
CA LYS A 55 -6.85 -8.09 -4.45
C LYS A 55 -7.76 -9.29 -4.31
N ALA A 56 -9.01 -9.17 -4.78
CA ALA A 56 -9.87 -10.32 -4.98
C ALA A 56 -8.96 -11.32 -5.65
N SER A 57 -8.66 -12.40 -4.93
CA SER A 57 -7.84 -13.46 -5.47
C SER A 57 -8.49 -13.75 -6.80
N ARG A 58 -7.76 -13.50 -7.89
CA ARG A 58 -8.16 -13.98 -9.19
C ARG A 58 -8.14 -15.48 -8.99
N HIS A 59 -9.29 -16.05 -8.62
CA HIS A 59 -9.55 -17.46 -8.76
C HIS A 59 -9.36 -17.69 -10.26
N SER A 60 -8.15 -18.12 -10.60
CA SER A 60 -7.89 -18.81 -11.83
C SER A 60 -8.79 -20.04 -11.76
N SER A 61 -9.96 -19.95 -12.38
CA SER A 61 -10.81 -21.09 -12.64
C SER A 61 -10.14 -21.94 -13.72
N THR A 62 -9.04 -22.59 -13.36
CA THR A 62 -8.68 -23.87 -13.96
C THR A 62 -9.57 -24.89 -13.27
N LEU A 63 -10.72 -25.15 -13.90
CA LEU A 63 -11.50 -26.35 -13.58
C LEU A 63 -10.59 -27.57 -13.82
N PRO A 64 -10.62 -28.58 -12.94
CA PRO A 64 -9.85 -29.79 -13.18
C PRO A 64 -10.36 -30.48 -14.46
N MET A 65 -9.41 -30.91 -15.29
CA MET A 65 -9.64 -31.66 -16.55
C MET A 65 -10.21 -33.07 -16.34
N GLU A 66 -10.87 -33.32 -15.20
CA GLU A 66 -11.29 -34.64 -14.69
C GLU A 66 -12.71 -35.04 -15.09
N PHE A 67 -13.37 -34.30 -15.98
CA PHE A 67 -14.64 -34.74 -16.58
C PHE A 67 -14.60 -34.50 -18.08
N ARG A 68 -13.88 -35.40 -18.76
CA ARG A 68 -13.95 -35.54 -20.20
C ARG A 68 -14.08 -37.01 -20.57
N TRP A 69 -15.13 -37.65 -20.06
CA TRP A 69 -15.80 -38.85 -20.59
C TRP A 69 -17.25 -38.85 -20.11
#